data_AF-A0A842RVK9-F1
#
_entry.id   AF-A0A842RVK9-F1
#
_cell.length_a   1.000
_cell.length_b   1.000
_cell.length_c   1.000
_cell.angle_alpha   90.00
_cell.angle_beta   90.00
_cell.angle_gamma   90.00
#
_symmetry.space_group_name_H-M   'P 1'
#
loop_
_entity.id
_entity.type
_entity.pdbx_description
1 polymer ?
#
loop_
_entity_poly.entity_id
_entity_poly.type
_entity_poly.pdbx_seq_one_letter_code
_entity_poly.pdbx_strand_id
1 'polypeptide(L)' 'MEHSSASVLNCKAKLNENNVKRIRRLNEIFTTKELSKMFEVSKDTIRDIIKRKTWNHI' A
#
# COMPACT_ATOMS: atom_id res chain seq x y z
N MET A 1 17.54 20.16 18.88
CA MET A 1 17.08 19.95 17.49
C MET A 1 16.06 18.83 17.53
N GLU A 2 14.79 19.21 17.69
CA GLU A 2 13.63 18.36 17.38
C GLU A 2 13.63 18.13 15.86
N HIS A 3 13.39 16.94 15.29
CA HIS A 3 12.26 16.05 15.52
C HIS A 3 12.65 14.56 15.59
N SER A 4 12.11 13.90 16.61
CA SER A 4 11.75 12.50 16.60
C SER A 4 10.77 12.21 15.45
N SER A 5 11.00 11.15 14.68
CA SER A 5 10.12 9.97 14.74
C SER A 5 10.70 8.86 13.87
N ALA A 6 10.88 7.71 14.48
CA ALA A 6 11.44 6.51 13.90
C ALA A 6 10.67 6.09 12.63
N SER A 7 11.30 6.27 11.48
CA SER A 7 10.97 5.48 10.30
C SER A 7 11.48 4.05 10.54
N VAL A 8 10.66 3.25 11.23
CA VAL A 8 10.76 1.79 11.17
C VAL A 8 10.41 1.42 9.73
N LEU A 9 11.40 1.56 8.85
CA LEU A 9 11.36 0.94 7.54
C LEU A 9 11.38 -0.55 7.84
N ASN A 10 10.21 -1.17 7.80
CA ASN A 10 10.12 -2.61 7.78
C ASN A 10 10.74 -3.07 6.45
N CYS A 11 12.06 -3.25 6.44
CA CYS A 11 12.88 -3.54 5.25
C CYS A 11 12.52 -4.85 4.54
N LYS A 12 11.50 -5.58 5.02
CA LYS A 12 10.98 -6.80 4.41
C LYS A 12 9.66 -6.63 3.66
N ALA A 13 8.89 -5.57 3.91
CA ALA A 13 7.59 -5.38 3.28
C ALA A 13 7.69 -4.39 2.11
N LYS A 14 7.42 -4.86 0.89
CA LYS A 14 7.30 -3.99 -0.31
C LYS A 14 6.22 -2.91 -0.17
N LEU A 15 5.30 -3.07 0.78
CA LEU A 15 4.18 -2.18 1.03
C LEU A 15 4.17 -1.70 2.48
N ASN A 16 4.03 -0.39 2.65
CA ASN A 16 3.78 0.27 3.92
C ASN A 16 2.31 0.72 4.03
N GLU A 17 1.87 1.05 5.25
CA GLU A 17 0.52 1.56 5.53
C GLU A 17 0.14 2.74 4.61
N ASN A 18 1.04 3.71 4.42
CA ASN A 18 0.79 4.85 3.56
C ASN A 18 0.56 4.45 2.09
N ASN A 19 1.28 3.42 1.61
CA ASN A 19 1.08 2.89 0.26
C ASN A 19 -0.28 2.21 0.15
N VAL A 20 -0.69 1.45 1.16
CA VAL A 20 -2.03 0.83 1.23
C VAL A 20 -3.14 1.87 1.20
N LYS A 21 -3.02 2.94 1.98
CA LYS A 21 -3.96 4.07 1.98
C LYS A 21 -4.00 4.76 0.60
N ARG A 22 -2.85 4.97 -0.04
CA ARG A 22 -2.78 5.51 -1.42
C ARG A 22 -3.44 4.57 -2.44
N ILE A 23 -3.17 3.27 -2.40
CA ILE A 23 -3.78 2.28 -3.30
C ILE A 23 -5.31 2.34 -3.22
N ARG A 24 -5.88 2.43 -2.01
CA ARG A 24 -7.34 2.52 -1.83
C ARG A 24 -7.94 3.78 -2.43
N ARG A 25 -7.30 4.93 -2.24
CA ARG A 25 -7.75 6.21 -2.84
C ARG A 25 -7.59 6.21 -4.36
N LEU A 26 -6.47 5.69 -4.85
CA LEU A 26 -6.17 5.66 -6.29
C LEU A 26 -6.99 4.60 -7.03
N ASN A 27 -7.56 3.60 -6.36
CA ASN A 27 -8.43 2.60 -6.98
C ASN A 27 -9.71 3.18 -7.58
N GLU A 28 -10.14 4.37 -7.15
CA GLU A 28 -11.29 5.06 -7.76
C GLU A 28 -10.95 5.63 -9.14
N ILE A 29 -9.66 5.85 -9.42
CA ILE A 29 -9.17 6.53 -10.62
C ILE A 29 -8.42 5.55 -11.54
N PHE A 30 -7.60 4.68 -10.96
CA PHE A 30 -6.71 3.77 -11.65
C PHE A 30 -7.16 2.33 -11.50
N THR A 31 -6.97 1.55 -12.56
CA THR A 31 -7.24 0.12 -12.53
C THR A 31 -6.20 -0.63 -11.70
N THR A 32 -6.57 -1.81 -11.19
CA THR A 32 -5.65 -2.67 -10.44
C THR A 32 -4.38 -3.05 -11.21
N LYS A 33 -4.42 -3.08 -12.55
CA LYS A 33 -3.25 -3.32 -13.41
C LYS A 33 -2.26 -2.15 -13.34
N GLU A 34 -2.75 -0.92 -13.37
CA GLU A 34 -1.91 0.27 -13.30
C GLU A 34 -1.35 0.45 -11.89
N LEU A 35 -2.17 0.24 -10.85
CA LEU A 35 -1.72 0.22 -9.46
C LEU A 35 -0.66 -0.85 -9.20
N SER A 36 -0.83 -2.05 -9.78
CA SER A 36 0.16 -3.13 -9.69
C SER A 36 1.53 -2.71 -10.24
N LYS A 37 1.57 -1.98 -11.35
CA LYS A 37 2.82 -1.43 -11.91
C LYS A 37 3.36 -0.28 -11.05
N MET A 38 2.53 0.66 -10.63
CA MET A 38 2.95 1.83 -9.84
C MET A 38 3.56 1.46 -8.49
N PHE A 39 3.05 0.41 -7.86
CA PHE A 39 3.50 -0.04 -6.54
C PHE A 39 4.34 -1.32 -6.60
N GLU A 40 4.67 -1.81 -7.80
CA GLU A 40 5.47 -3.03 -8.04
C GLU A 40 5.02 -4.25 -7.23
N VAL A 41 3.70 -4.45 -7.17
CA VAL A 41 3.07 -5.58 -6.47
C VAL A 41 2.10 -6.31 -7.38
N SER A 42 1.81 -7.58 -7.07
CA SER A 42 0.90 -8.39 -7.86
C SER A 42 -0.53 -7.82 -7.86
N LYS A 43 -1.27 -8.04 -8.96
CA LYS A 43 -2.68 -7.63 -9.07
C LYS A 43 -3.54 -8.24 -7.97
N ASP A 44 -3.25 -9.48 -7.58
CA ASP A 44 -3.91 -10.16 -6.47
C ASP A 44 -3.66 -9.45 -5.15
N THR A 45 -2.42 -9.01 -4.90
CA THR A 45 -2.08 -8.20 -3.71
C THR A 45 -2.88 -6.89 -3.68
N ILE A 46 -2.97 -6.18 -4.81
CA ILE A 46 -3.81 -4.97 -4.92
C ILE A 46 -5.27 -5.30 -4.62
N ARG A 47 -5.79 -6.42 -5.15
CA ARG A 47 -7.17 -6.86 -4.91
C ARG A 47 -7.42 -7.22 -3.45
N ASP A 48 -6.50 -7.91 -2.77
CA ASP A 48 -6.59 -8.20 -1.34
C ASP A 48 -6.56 -6.92 -0.49
N ILE A 49 -5.77 -5.93 -0.88
CA ILE A 49 -5.72 -4.62 -0.23
C ILE A 49 -7.04 -3.86 -0.36
N ILE A 50 -7.62 -3.83 -1.57
CA ILE A 50 -8.91 -3.18 -1.85
C ILE A 50 -10.03 -3.91 -1.08
N LYS A 51 -10.03 -5.24 -1.10
CA LYS A 51 -10.99 -6.09 -0.39
C LYS A 51 -10.74 -6.16 1.13
N ARG A 52 -9.72 -5.46 1.64
CA ARG A 52 -9.31 -5.45 3.06
C ARG A 52 -9.00 -6.83 3.65
N LYS A 53 -8.59 -7.80 2.84
CA LYS A 53 -8.29 -9.18 3.28
C LYS A 53 -6.96 -9.30 4.03
N THR A 54 -5.92 -8.61 3.56
CA THR A 54 -4.57 -8.67 4.17
C THR A 54 -4.29 -7.51 5.12
N TRP A 55 -4.76 -6.30 4.79
CA TRP A 55 -4.57 -5.08 5.57
C TRP A 55 -5.89 -4.60 6.19
N ASN A 56 -6.51 -5.44 7.02
CA ASN A 56 -7.82 -5.13 7.63
C ASN A 56 -7.72 -4.08 8.76
N HIS A 57 -6.58 -3.96 9.42
CA HIS A 57 -6.36 -3.06 10.56
C HIS A 57 -5.96 -1.62 10.15
N ILE A 58 -5.94 -1.32 8.86
CA ILE A 58 -5.50 -0.04 8.26
C ILE A 58 -6.70 0.77 7.76
#